data_AF-A0A4Q7CK61-F1
#
_entry.id   AF-A0A4Q7CK61-F1
#
_cell.length_a   1.000
_cell.length_b   1.000
_cell.length_c   1.000
_cell.angle_alpha   90.00
_cell.angle_beta   90.00
_cell.angle_gamma   90.00
#
_symmetry.space_group_name_H-M   'P 1'
#
loop_
_entity.id
_entity.type
_entity.pdbx_description
1 polymer ?
#
loop_
_entity_poly.entity_id
_entity_poly.type
_entity_poly.pdbx_seq_one_letter_code
_entity_poly.pdbx_strand_id
1 'polypeptide(L)' 'AYDAYMKEIGQQMRGELTQNGFTSLETSEAVSEYMNQVNADDTTFVVINSTCGCAAGLARPAAVAVATQNEHRPT' A
#
# COMPACT_ATOMS: atom_id res chain seq x y z
N ALA A 1 10.31 14.33 -19.15
CA ALA A 1 9.75 15.39 -18.29
C ALA A 1 8.44 14.94 -17.65
N TYR A 2 7.43 14.56 -18.43
CA TYR A 2 6.15 14.04 -17.93
C TYR A 2 6.31 12.84 -16.98
N ASP A 3 7.09 11.82 -17.36
CA ASP A 3 7.25 10.62 -16.53
C ASP A 3 7.90 10.91 -15.18
N ALA A 4 8.87 11.83 -15.16
CA ALA A 4 9.52 12.27 -13.92
C ALA A 4 8.53 13.00 -13.00
N TYR A 5 7.68 13.86 -13.57
CA TYR A 5 6.61 14.55 -12.84
C TYR A 5 5.57 13.58 -12.28
N MET A 6 5.10 12.62 -13.09
CA MET A 6 4.15 11.61 -12.62
C MET A 6 4.75 10.69 -11.56
N LYS A 7 6.05 10.40 -11.64
CA LYS A 7 6.77 9.65 -10.62
C LYS A 7 6.82 10.40 -9.29
N GLU A 8 7.08 11.71 -9.30
CA GLU A 8 7.09 12.54 -8.10
C GLU A 8 5.71 12.60 -7.42
N ILE A 9 4.64 12.78 -8.21
CA ILE A 9 3.27 12.71 -7.68
C ILE A 9 2.98 11.33 -7.08
N GLY A 10 3.35 10.25 -7.79
CA GLY A 10 3.14 8.89 -7.32
C GLY A 10 3.90 8.60 -6.02
N GLN A 11 5.08 9.17 -5.83
CA GLN A 11 5.87 9.02 -4.60
C GLN A 11 5.14 9.57 -3.38
N GLN A 12 4.49 10.74 -3.49
CA GLN A 12 3.70 11.30 -2.39
C GLN A 12 2.55 10.36 -2.00
N MET A 13 1.80 9.86 -2.99
CA MET A 13 0.64 8.98 -2.75
C MET A 13 1.04 7.62 -2.17
N ARG A 14 2.22 7.11 -2.50
CA ARG A 14 2.78 5.90 -1.88
C ARG A 14 3.24 6.19 -0.45
N GLY A 15 3.86 7.34 -0.22
CA GLY A 15 4.34 7.79 1.08
C GLY A 15 3.26 7.77 2.16
N GLU A 16 2.02 8.14 1.82
CA GLU A 16 0.88 8.07 2.75
C GLU A 16 0.65 6.65 3.31
N LEU A 17 0.94 5.60 2.54
CA LEU A 17 0.84 4.21 2.99
C LEU A 17 2.15 3.71 3.59
N THR A 18 3.29 3.94 2.92
CA THR A 18 4.58 3.37 3.35
C THR A 18 5.09 3.94 4.67
N GLN A 19 4.74 5.19 4.99
CA GLN A 19 5.03 5.79 6.30
C GLN A 19 4.17 5.20 7.43
N ASN A 20 3.11 4.45 7.09
CA ASN A 20 2.17 3.85 8.03
C ASN A 20 2.22 2.31 8.00
N GLY A 21 3.38 1.73 7.66
CA GLY A 21 3.63 0.29 7.81
C GLY A 21 3.27 -0.57 6.59
N PHE A 22 2.89 0.04 5.46
CA PHE A 22 2.68 -0.71 4.21
C PHE A 22 3.97 -0.89 3.42
N THR A 23 4.16 -2.06 2.83
CA THR A 23 5.28 -2.33 1.89
C THR A 23 4.85 -2.06 0.46
N SER A 24 5.64 -1.28 -0.29
CA SER A 24 5.39 -1.01 -1.72
C SER A 24 5.98 -2.12 -2.59
N LEU A 25 5.13 -2.82 -3.34
CA LEU A 25 5.54 -3.85 -4.30
C LEU A 25 5.40 -3.28 -5.72
N GLU A 26 6.52 -2.90 -6.34
CA GLU A 26 6.53 -2.13 -7.59
C GLU A 26 6.79 -2.97 -8.85
N THR A 27 7.07 -4.27 -8.70
CA THR A 27 7.31 -5.18 -9.83
C THR A 27 6.52 -6.49 -9.67
N SER A 28 6.29 -7.19 -10.78
CA SER A 28 5.67 -8.52 -10.79
C SER A 28 6.43 -9.54 -9.95
N GLU A 29 7.75 -9.45 -9.96
CA GLU A 29 8.65 -10.35 -9.24
C GLU A 29 8.52 -10.11 -7.74
N ALA A 30 8.53 -8.84 -7.29
CA ALA A 30 8.36 -8.48 -5.89
C ALA A 30 6.99 -8.94 -5.35
N VAL A 31 5.93 -8.83 -6.16
CA VAL A 31 4.60 -9.35 -5.80
C VAL A 31 4.63 -10.88 -5.66
N SER A 32 5.19 -11.58 -6.65
CA SER A 32 5.24 -13.04 -6.65
C SER A 32 6.08 -13.58 -5.50
N GLU A 33 7.23 -12.96 -5.24
CA GLU A 33 8.12 -13.30 -4.13
C GLU A 33 7.42 -13.10 -2.78
N TYR A 34 6.79 -11.95 -2.56
CA TYR A 34 6.04 -11.69 -1.33
C TYR A 34 4.93 -12.73 -1.13
N MET A 35 4.10 -12.99 -2.15
CA MET A 35 2.97 -13.93 -2.04
C MET A 35 3.41 -15.36 -1.78
N ASN A 36 4.58 -15.77 -2.27
CA ASN A 36 5.15 -17.10 -2.00
C ASN A 36 5.78 -17.23 -0.60
N GLN A 37 6.12 -16.10 0.05
CA GLN A 37 6.72 -16.07 1.39
C GLN A 37 5.68 -15.99 2.51
N VAL A 38 4.44 -15.56 2.21
CA VAL A 38 3.35 -15.51 3.19
C VAL A 38 3.00 -16.92 3.64
N ASN A 39 3.01 -17.17 4.96
CA ASN A 39 2.64 -18.47 5.51
C ASN A 39 1.12 -18.68 5.41
N ALA A 40 0.70 -19.94 5.40
CA ALA A 40 -0.72 -20.30 5.28
C ALA A 40 -1.61 -19.76 6.42
N ASP A 41 -1.02 -19.56 7.61
CA ASP A 41 -1.72 -19.06 8.79
C ASP A 41 -1.64 -17.52 8.94
N ASP A 42 -0.91 -16.84 8.04
CA ASP A 42 -0.76 -15.38 8.05
C ASP A 42 -1.86 -14.69 7.23
N THR A 43 -2.12 -13.43 7.56
CA THR A 43 -3.13 -12.61 6.88
C THR A 43 -2.54 -11.34 6.31
N THR A 44 -2.57 -11.19 4.99
CA THR A 44 -2.11 -9.96 4.32
C THR A 44 -3.26 -9.00 4.04
N PHE A 45 -3.08 -7.72 4.39
CA PHE A 45 -3.95 -6.63 3.91
C PHE A 45 -3.32 -5.90 2.73
N VAL A 46 -3.83 -6.18 1.53
CA VAL A 46 -3.34 -5.59 0.28
C VAL A 46 -4.16 -4.36 -0.09
N VAL A 47 -3.48 -3.23 -0.30
CA VAL A 47 -4.10 -1.99 -0.77
C VAL A 47 -3.70 -1.71 -2.21
N ILE A 48 -4.65 -1.80 -3.13
CA ILE A 48 -4.46 -1.38 -4.53
C ILE A 48 -4.64 0.14 -4.60
N ASN A 49 -3.53 0.87 -4.56
CA ASN A 49 -3.54 2.33 -4.58
C ASN A 49 -3.84 2.88 -5.99
N SER A 50 -4.31 4.12 -6.07
CA SER A 50 -4.56 4.83 -7.33
C SER A 50 -4.41 6.35 -7.17
N THR A 51 -4.40 7.06 -8.30
CA THR A 51 -4.36 8.53 -8.34
C THR A 51 -5.73 9.19 -8.19
N CYS A 52 -6.81 8.40 -8.16
CA CYS A 52 -8.18 8.89 -8.07
C CYS A 52 -8.46 9.57 -6.71
N GLY A 53 -9.34 10.58 -6.72
CA GLY A 53 -9.70 11.32 -5.51
C GLY A 53 -10.30 10.45 -4.39
N CYS A 54 -10.99 9.34 -4.72
CA CYS A 54 -11.48 8.39 -3.73
C CYS A 54 -10.35 7.65 -3.00
N ALA A 55 -9.20 7.42 -3.65
CA ALA A 55 -8.05 6.84 -2.98
C ALA A 55 -7.48 7.81 -1.94
N ALA A 56 -7.42 9.09 -2.28
CA ALA A 56 -6.94 10.14 -1.38
C ALA A 56 -7.90 10.41 -0.21
N GLY A 57 -9.19 10.58 -0.48
CA GLY A 57 -10.17 10.98 0.53
C GLY A 57 -10.74 9.85 1.38
N LEU A 58 -10.63 8.59 0.92
CA LEU A 58 -11.28 7.44 1.57
C LEU A 58 -10.33 6.27 1.75
N ALA A 59 -9.80 5.70 0.66
CA ALA A 59 -9.13 4.40 0.73
C ALA A 59 -7.82 4.43 1.54
N ARG A 60 -6.90 5.37 1.25
CA ARG A 60 -5.64 5.47 1.99
C ARG A 60 -5.84 5.85 3.47
N PRO A 61 -6.67 6.87 3.82
CA PRO A 61 -6.98 7.16 5.21
C PRO A 61 -7.59 5.96 5.96
N ALA A 62 -8.53 5.26 5.34
CA ALA A 62 -9.14 4.07 5.92
C ALA A 62 -8.13 2.94 6.12
N ALA A 63 -7.24 2.70 5.14
CA ALA A 63 -6.20 1.69 5.26
C ALA A 63 -5.22 1.98 6.41
N VAL A 64 -4.82 3.24 6.57
CA VAL A 64 -3.97 3.68 7.69
C VAL A 64 -4.70 3.51 9.03
N ALA A 65 -5.98 3.87 9.11
CA ALA A 65 -6.78 3.65 10.30
C ALA A 65 -6.87 2.15 10.65
N VAL A 66 -7.10 1.29 9.66
CA VAL A 66 -7.15 -0.16 9.84
C VAL A 66 -5.82 -0.69 10.39
N ALA A 67 -4.69 -0.24 9.85
CA ALA A 67 -3.36 -0.66 10.25
C ALA A 67 -2.96 -0.17 11.66
N THR A 68 -3.49 0.97 12.11
CA THR A 68 -3.01 1.62 13.35
C THR A 68 -3.98 1.52 14.53
N GLN A 69 -5.29 1.43 14.29
CA GLN A 69 -6.31 1.65 15.33
C GLN A 69 -7.03 0.37 15.78
N ASN A 70 -6.86 -0.76 15.09
CA ASN A 70 -7.49 -2.01 15.49
C ASN A 70 -6.65 -2.81 16.48
N GLU A 71 -7.33 -3.55 17.37
CA GLU A 71 -6.71 -4.51 18.29
C GLU A 71 -6.15 -5.73 17.54
N HIS A 72 -6.93 -6.25 16.57
CA HIS A 72 -6.51 -7.33 15.70
C HIS A 72 -6.11 -6.75 14.34
N ARG A 73 -4.90 -7.09 13.89
CA ARG A 73 -4.32 -6.57 12.66
C ARG A 73 -3.89 -7.72 11.74
N PRO A 74 -3.83 -7.47 10.42
CA PRO A 74 -3.14 -8.34 9.48
C PRO A 74 -1.72 -8.64 9.99
N THR A 75 -1.27 -9.88 9.81
CA THR A 75 -0.02 -10.41 10.38
C THR A 75 1.14 -10.36 9.39
#